data_AF-A0A2T3LDY4-F1
#
_entry.id   AF-A0A2T3LDY4-F1
#
_cell.length_a   1.000
_cell.length_b   1.000
_cell.length_c   1.000
_cell.angle_alpha   90.00
_cell.angle_beta   90.00
_cell.angle_gamma   90.00
#
_symmetry.space_group_name_H-M   'P 1'
#
loop_
_entity.id
_entity.type
_entity.pdbx_description
1 polymer ?
#
loop_
_entity_poly.entity_id
_entity_poly.type
_entity_poly.pdbx_seq_one_letter_code
_entity_poly.pdbx_strand_id
1 'polypeptide(L)'
;MIFDARVKTYDPDRMVLLPTFDMPQLKRQRCIRVYLPADYYSSTKRYPVIYMHDGQNVFEPNLCIAGMSWQAGEHLDHMQQQGKTDGIILVAIDNSPLKNGLGRSDEYSPWPFGGVIPDRL
;
A
#
# COMPACT_ATOMS: atom_id res chain seq x y z
N MET A 1 -21.78 4.51 -6.46
CA MET A 1 -21.36 4.35 -5.06
C MET A 1 -20.35 5.44 -4.76
N ILE A 2 -20.44 6.10 -3.61
CA ILE A 2 -19.44 7.07 -3.15
C ILE A 2 -18.74 6.41 -1.96
N PHE A 3 -17.44 6.21 -2.06
CA PHE A 3 -16.64 5.78 -0.93
C PHE A 3 -16.24 7.01 -0.11
N ASP A 4 -16.32 6.91 1.22
CA ASP A 4 -15.83 7.96 2.11
C ASP A 4 -14.39 7.64 2.52
N ALA A 5 -13.43 8.38 1.97
CA ALA A 5 -11.98 8.17 2.19
C ALA A 5 -11.53 8.27 3.66
N ARG A 6 -12.42 8.68 4.56
CA ARG A 6 -12.17 8.79 6.00
C ARG A 6 -12.66 7.57 6.78
N VAL A 7 -13.32 6.63 6.11
CA VAL A 7 -13.91 5.44 6.72
C VAL A 7 -13.28 4.18 6.14
N LYS A 8 -12.83 3.29 7.02
CA LYS A 8 -12.38 1.94 6.66
C LYS A 8 -13.58 1.08 6.27
N THR A 9 -13.56 0.50 5.07
CA THR A 9 -14.69 -0.34 4.60
C THR A 9 -14.29 -1.64 3.89
N TYR A 10 -12.99 -1.88 3.66
CA TYR A 10 -12.49 -3.17 3.18
C TYR A 10 -12.64 -4.29 4.23
N ASP A 11 -12.60 -5.54 3.78
CA ASP A 11 -12.72 -6.74 4.62
C ASP A 11 -11.37 -7.09 5.28
N PRO A 12 -11.19 -6.91 6.61
CA PRO A 12 -9.91 -7.13 7.24
C PRO A 12 -9.44 -8.59 7.22
N ASP A 13 -10.34 -9.57 7.08
CA ASP A 13 -9.98 -10.99 7.12
C ASP A 13 -9.26 -11.44 5.85
N ARG A 14 -9.35 -10.64 4.77
CA ARG A 14 -8.61 -10.84 3.52
C ARG A 14 -7.27 -10.10 3.47
N MET A 15 -6.86 -9.49 4.58
CA MET A 15 -5.57 -8.81 4.71
C MET A 15 -4.53 -9.72 5.34
N VAL A 16 -3.44 -10.00 4.62
CA VAL A 16 -2.22 -10.57 5.19
C VAL A 16 -1.26 -9.44 5.52
N LEU A 17 -0.94 -9.29 6.81
CA LEU A 17 -0.02 -8.27 7.30
C LEU A 17 1.37 -8.85 7.55
N LEU A 18 2.38 -8.25 6.93
CA LEU A 18 3.80 -8.54 7.16
C LEU A 18 4.43 -7.30 7.81
N PRO A 19 4.42 -7.17 9.15
CA PRO A 19 4.76 -5.91 9.82
C PRO A 19 6.24 -5.56 9.75
N THR A 20 7.11 -6.57 9.64
CA THR A 20 8.57 -6.42 9.65
C THR A 20 9.20 -7.26 8.53
N PHE A 21 8.78 -7.02 7.29
CA PHE A 21 9.35 -7.68 6.13
C PHE A 21 10.80 -7.22 5.92
N ASP A 22 11.74 -8.17 5.89
CA ASP A 22 13.17 -7.88 5.75
C ASP A 22 13.54 -7.55 4.30
N MET A 23 14.28 -6.46 4.11
CA MET A 23 14.79 -6.01 2.82
C MET A 23 16.32 -5.88 2.88
N PRO A 24 17.06 -7.00 2.79
CA PRO A 24 18.49 -7.05 3.08
C PRO A 24 19.33 -6.19 2.14
N GLN A 25 18.93 -6.05 0.87
CA GLN A 25 19.59 -5.19 -0.13
C GLN A 25 19.57 -3.73 0.29
N LEU A 26 18.57 -3.35 1.08
CA LEU A 26 18.34 -2.00 1.57
C LEU A 26 18.67 -1.84 3.06
N LYS A 27 19.12 -2.93 3.72
CA LYS A 27 19.46 -3.03 5.15
C LYS A 27 18.38 -2.43 6.06
N ARG A 28 17.11 -2.76 5.79
CA ARG A 28 15.96 -2.22 6.54
C ARG A 28 14.76 -3.16 6.47
N GLN A 29 13.76 -2.88 7.29
CA GLN A 29 12.49 -3.61 7.29
C GLN A 29 11.33 -2.71 6.85
N ARG A 30 10.26 -3.28 6.29
CA ARG A 30 9.03 -2.56 5.94
C ARG A 30 7.78 -3.32 6.35
N CYS A 31 6.73 -2.56 6.65
CA CYS A 31 5.39 -3.10 6.75
C CYS A 31 4.83 -3.29 5.34
N ILE A 32 4.30 -4.47 5.06
CA ILE A 32 3.63 -4.81 3.80
C ILE A 32 2.23 -5.35 4.12
N ARG A 33 1.24 -4.84 3.39
CA ARG A 33 -0.15 -5.28 3.43
C ARG A 33 -0.47 -5.98 2.11
N VAL A 34 -0.87 -7.25 2.17
CA VAL A 34 -1.32 -8.01 0.99
C VAL A 34 -2.81 -8.24 1.12
N TYR A 35 -3.59 -7.63 0.25
CA TYR A 35 -5.04 -7.76 0.20
C TYR A 35 -5.46 -8.72 -0.89
N LEU A 36 -6.29 -9.69 -0.53
CA LEU A 36 -6.64 -10.83 -1.37
C LEU A 36 -8.04 -10.68 -1.99
N PRO A 37 -8.26 -11.16 -3.23
CA PRO A 37 -9.59 -11.24 -3.83
C PRO A 37 -10.61 -12.01 -2.98
N ALA A 38 -11.90 -11.71 -3.15
CA ALA A 38 -12.96 -12.29 -2.34
C ALA A 38 -13.03 -13.83 -2.41
N ASP A 39 -12.68 -14.42 -3.55
CA ASP A 39 -12.69 -15.86 -3.80
C ASP A 39 -11.30 -16.51 -3.70
N TYR A 40 -10.29 -15.81 -3.16
CA TYR A 40 -8.90 -16.31 -3.15
C TYR A 40 -8.74 -17.70 -2.52
N TYR A 41 -9.38 -17.95 -1.37
CA TYR A 41 -9.27 -19.22 -0.64
C TYR A 41 -10.20 -20.33 -1.14
N SER A 42 -11.21 -19.99 -1.94
CA SER A 42 -12.21 -20.94 -2.45
C SER A 42 -12.01 -21.29 -3.93
N SER A 43 -10.99 -20.71 -4.56
CA SER A 43 -10.73 -20.79 -5.98
C SER A 43 -9.31 -21.28 -6.26
N THR A 44 -9.11 -21.86 -7.44
CA THR A 44 -7.78 -22.24 -7.96
C THR A 44 -7.26 -21.25 -9.02
N LYS A 45 -7.97 -20.14 -9.23
CA LYS A 45 -7.57 -19.08 -10.17
C LYS A 45 -6.21 -18.51 -9.79
N ARG A 46 -5.46 -18.08 -10.81
CA ARG A 46 -4.34 -17.15 -10.61
C ARG A 46 -4.84 -15.73 -10.79
N TYR A 47 -4.42 -14.85 -9.89
CA TYR A 47 -4.80 -13.44 -9.92
C TYR A 47 -3.61 -12.58 -10.33
N PRO A 48 -3.83 -11.52 -11.12
CA PRO A 48 -2.80 -10.50 -11.31
C PRO A 48 -2.48 -9.82 -9.98
N VAL A 49 -1.27 -9.25 -9.90
CA VAL A 49 -0.77 -8.57 -8.71
C VAL A 49 -0.52 -7.10 -9.03
N ILE A 50 -1.07 -6.20 -8.21
CA ILE A 50 -0.74 -4.78 -8.22
C ILE A 50 0.16 -4.50 -7.02
N TYR A 51 1.31 -3.88 -7.27
CA TYR A 51 2.18 -3.35 -6.22
C TYR A 51 1.95 -1.85 -6.09
N MET A 52 1.56 -1.40 -4.90
CA MET A 52 1.40 0.02 -4.58
C MET A 52 2.45 0.43 -3.55
N HIS A 53 3.29 1.39 -3.92
CA HIS A 53 4.11 2.13 -2.98
C HIS A 53 3.25 3.01 -2.09
N ASP A 54 3.82 3.48 -0.97
CA ASP A 54 3.10 4.29 0.02
C ASP A 54 1.91 3.56 0.65
N GLY A 55 2.13 2.29 0.98
CA GLY A 55 1.12 1.36 1.45
C GLY A 55 0.30 1.82 2.64
N GLN A 56 0.84 2.71 3.48
CA GLN A 56 0.14 3.25 4.64
C GLN A 56 -1.04 4.14 4.24
N ASN A 57 -1.02 4.68 3.02
CA ASN A 57 -2.09 5.50 2.48
C ASN A 57 -3.22 4.69 1.84
N VAL A 58 -3.05 3.37 1.64
CA VAL A 58 -3.91 2.60 0.75
C VAL A 58 -5.26 2.24 1.38
N PHE A 59 -5.25 1.89 2.67
CA PHE A 59 -6.38 1.23 3.32
C PHE A 59 -6.97 2.04 4.47
N GLU A 60 -6.13 2.40 5.44
CA GLU A 60 -6.56 2.87 6.75
C GLU A 60 -6.36 4.39 6.87
N PRO A 61 -7.43 5.19 6.99
CA PRO A 61 -7.33 6.65 7.02
C PRO A 61 -6.44 7.18 8.15
N ASN A 62 -6.37 6.49 9.29
CA ASN A 62 -5.52 6.85 10.42
C ASN A 62 -4.02 6.60 10.18
N LEU A 63 -3.66 5.77 9.20
CA LEU A 63 -2.27 5.55 8.77
C LEU A 63 -1.85 6.53 7.66
N CYS A 64 -2.82 7.22 7.05
CA CYS A 64 -2.58 8.12 5.94
C CYS A 64 -2.02 9.45 6.44
N ILE A 65 -1.01 9.98 5.74
CA ILE A 65 -0.42 11.29 6.07
C ILE A 65 -1.47 12.42 5.99
N ALA A 66 -2.42 12.31 5.05
CA ALA A 66 -3.48 13.29 4.83
C ALA A 66 -4.80 12.95 5.55
N GLY A 67 -4.83 11.89 6.38
CA GLY A 67 -6.05 11.44 7.08
C GLY A 67 -7.14 10.84 6.16
N MET A 68 -6.81 10.57 4.90
CA MET A 68 -7.73 10.00 3.90
C MET A 68 -7.02 8.86 3.16
N SER A 69 -7.65 7.68 3.11
CA SER A 69 -7.11 6.55 2.37
C SER A 69 -7.45 6.62 0.89
N TRP A 70 -6.66 5.91 0.08
CA TRP A 70 -6.90 5.80 -1.35
C TRP A 70 -8.01 4.81 -1.70
N GLN A 71 -8.45 4.00 -0.73
CA GLN A 71 -9.58 3.06 -0.87
C GLN A 71 -9.41 2.10 -2.05
N ALA A 72 -8.18 1.65 -2.28
CA ALA A 72 -7.87 0.78 -3.41
C ALA A 72 -8.50 -0.61 -3.21
N GLY A 73 -8.47 -1.16 -1.99
CA GLY A 73 -9.10 -2.44 -1.66
C GLY A 73 -10.60 -2.43 -1.92
N GLU A 74 -11.28 -1.38 -1.43
CA GLU A 74 -12.70 -1.15 -1.67
C GLU A 74 -13.06 -1.05 -3.16
N HIS A 75 -12.26 -0.32 -3.95
CA HIS A 75 -12.47 -0.22 -5.39
C HIS A 75 -12.29 -1.57 -6.09
N LEU A 76 -11.27 -2.34 -5.72
CA LEU A 76 -11.03 -3.66 -6.29
C LEU A 76 -12.17 -4.63 -5.97
N ASP A 77 -12.66 -4.62 -4.73
CA ASP A 77 -13.82 -5.42 -4.33
C ASP A 77 -15.07 -5.04 -5.13
N HIS A 78 -15.32 -3.74 -5.28
CA HIS A 78 -16.46 -3.27 -6.04
C HIS A 78 -16.38 -3.62 -7.53
N MET A 79 -15.19 -3.54 -8.12
CA MET A 79 -14.96 -3.96 -9.50
C MET A 79 -15.15 -5.48 -9.66
N GLN A 80 -14.70 -6.28 -8.69
CA GLN A 80 -14.90 -7.74 -8.70
C GLN A 80 -16.40 -8.08 -8.58
N GLN A 81 -17.12 -7.44 -7.66
CA GLN A 81 -18.57 -7.59 -7.50
C GLN A 81 -19.36 -7.22 -8.76
N GLN A 82 -18.87 -6.24 -9.53
CA GLN A 82 -19.45 -5.83 -10.81
C GLN A 82 -19.04 -6.72 -12.00
N GLY A 83 -18.19 -7.73 -11.80
CA GLY A 83 -17.66 -8.58 -12.87
C GLY A 83 -16.71 -7.86 -13.83
N LYS A 84 -16.14 -6.71 -13.42
CA LYS A 84 -15.14 -5.97 -14.23
C LYS A 84 -13.73 -6.56 -14.12
N THR A 85 -13.51 -7.40 -13.12
CA THR A 85 -12.29 -8.18 -12.90
C THR A 85 -12.67 -9.48 -12.20
N ASP A 86 -11.89 -10.54 -12.42
CA ASP A 86 -12.03 -11.80 -11.68
C ASP A 86 -11.42 -11.74 -10.27
N GLY A 87 -10.73 -10.65 -9.93
CA GLY A 87 -10.01 -10.45 -8.68
C GLY A 87 -8.57 -10.01 -8.92
N ILE A 88 -8.02 -9.19 -8.01
CA ILE A 88 -6.63 -8.70 -8.07
C ILE A 88 -6.01 -8.81 -6.68
N ILE A 89 -4.78 -9.33 -6.58
CA ILE A 89 -3.99 -9.27 -5.34
C ILE A 89 -3.35 -7.88 -5.27
N LEU A 90 -3.58 -7.17 -4.17
CA LEU A 90 -3.01 -5.85 -3.96
C LEU A 90 -1.93 -5.91 -2.88
N VAL A 91 -0.69 -5.62 -3.26
CA VAL A 91 0.48 -5.56 -2.37
C VAL A 91 0.83 -4.10 -2.11
N ALA A 92 0.50 -3.61 -0.93
CA ALA A 92 0.77 -2.26 -0.48
C ALA A 92 2.03 -2.23 0.41
N ILE A 93 3.06 -1.50 -0.02
CA ILE A 93 4.38 -1.44 0.62
C ILE A 93 4.55 -0.07 1.25
N ASP A 94 4.64 -0.02 2.59
CA ASP A 94 4.84 1.24 3.31
C ASP A 94 6.15 1.90 2.89
N ASN A 95 6.15 3.23 2.86
CA ASN A 95 7.39 3.97 2.73
C ASN A 95 8.19 3.96 4.04
N SER A 96 9.36 4.59 4.01
CA SER A 96 10.15 4.84 5.21
C SER A 96 9.39 5.70 6.23
N PRO A 97 9.25 5.24 7.49
CA PRO A 97 8.63 6.02 8.56
C PRO A 97 9.53 7.16 9.06
N LEU A 98 10.78 7.25 8.57
CA LEU A 98 11.71 8.33 8.89
C LEU A 98 11.15 9.69 8.47
N LYS A 99 11.74 10.76 9.01
CA LYS A 99 11.34 12.15 8.72
C LYS A 99 9.84 12.37 8.93
N ASN A 100 9.30 11.82 10.02
CA ASN A 100 7.87 11.89 10.37
C ASN A 100 6.95 11.39 9.24
N GLY A 101 7.27 10.24 8.64
CA GLY A 101 6.51 9.66 7.52
C GLY A 101 6.81 10.27 6.14
N LEU A 102 7.70 11.26 6.05
CA LEU A 102 8.16 11.86 4.79
C LEU A 102 9.41 11.17 4.23
N GLY A 103 9.82 10.03 4.79
CA GLY A 103 11.01 9.30 4.38
C GLY A 103 10.96 8.79 2.93
N ARG A 104 9.78 8.76 2.28
CA ARG A 104 9.67 8.50 0.83
C ARG A 104 10.57 9.39 -0.02
N SER A 105 10.82 10.62 0.43
CA SER A 105 11.63 11.57 -0.30
C SER A 105 13.10 11.17 -0.38
N ASP A 106 13.57 10.26 0.48
CA ASP A 106 14.91 9.66 0.37
C ASP A 106 14.90 8.30 -0.36
N GLU A 107 13.72 7.70 -0.56
CA GLU A 107 13.59 6.38 -1.18
C GLU A 107 13.25 6.47 -2.66
N TYR A 108 12.39 7.42 -3.03
CA TYR A 108 11.87 7.54 -4.40
C TYR A 108 12.61 8.59 -5.22
N SER A 109 13.54 9.30 -4.59
CA SER A 109 14.29 10.40 -5.19
C SER A 109 15.79 10.12 -5.07
N PRO A 110 16.58 10.44 -6.11
CA PRO A 110 18.03 10.27 -6.06
C PRO A 110 18.73 11.33 -5.19
N TRP A 111 18.03 12.40 -4.81
CA TRP A 111 18.55 13.48 -3.96
C TRP A 111 18.00 13.37 -2.53
N PRO A 112 18.84 13.59 -1.50
CA PRO A 112 18.42 13.58 -0.11
C PRO A 112 17.48 14.74 0.19
N PHE A 113 16.37 14.45 0.86
CA PHE A 113 15.36 15.44 1.20
C PHE A 113 15.81 16.33 2.37
N GLY A 114 15.95 17.64 2.14
CA GLY A 114 16.38 18.61 3.15
C GLY A 114 17.90 18.67 3.37
N GLY A 115 18.70 18.05 2.50
CA GLY A 115 20.17 18.19 2.49
C GLY A 115 20.63 19.38 1.65
N VAL A 116 21.67 20.07 2.11
CA VAL A 116 22.45 21.00 1.29
C VAL A 116 23.10 20.18 0.17
N ILE A 117 22.93 20.59 -1.08
CA ILE A 117 23.68 20.02 -2.21
C ILE A 117 25.16 20.36 -1.93
N PRO A 118 26.06 19.39 -1.70
CA PRO A 118 27.49 19.70 -1.62
C PRO A 118 27.88 20.33 -2.95
N ASP A 119 28.54 21.49 -2.89
CA ASP A 119 28.84 22.35 -4.04
C ASP A 119 29.15 21.54 -5.30
N ARG A 120 28.40 21.83 -6.37
CA ARG A 120 28.65 21.27 -7.70
C ARG A 120 30.11 21.55 -8.08
N LEU A 121 30.83 20.48 -8.44
CA LEU A 121 32.14 20.51 -9.09
C LEU A 121 32.14 21.42 -10.33
#